data_AF-A0A2M8D2H3-F1
#
_entry.id   AF-A0A2M8D2H3-F1
#
_cell.length_a   1.000
_cell.length_b   1.000
_cell.length_c   1.000
_cell.angle_alpha   90.00
_cell.angle_beta   90.00
_cell.angle_gamma   90.00
#
_symmetry.space_group_name_H-M   'P 1'
#
loop_
_entity.id
_entity.type
_entity.pdbx_description
1 polymer ?
#
loop_
_entity_poly.entity_id
_entity_poly.type
_entity_poly.pdbx_seq_one_letter_code
_entity_poly.pdbx_strand_id
1 'polypeptide(L)'
;MKRMIRTFVITLLIAATTVAQAGIIYSARTNTELYGENAEQQKQNPMMQQVLEPQEMKVFAQDKGARIKFLSDSILYKKGDFMVTEDGNTLYLCDPQAKTYHKLDLEAMKGKVLGAMKTMTKMTYSNAFVNIVDKGDAGTVAGYPVKKYRLLVEYDTNMKILFKKIKTHERREFFIYVTSKLSMDLVPEYNNSQMFTTGVDQVDSQIQSKLKGLGFPMKTEQLSYGKNNELTSKTSFEITSIDEKSLNPALFKLPSGYTEKEIQVEGTDSEGNTEKQKFKMGDLFK
;
A
#
# COMPACT_ATOMS: atom_id res chain seq x y z
N MET A 1 25.72 -72.42 23.73
CA MET A 1 24.52 -71.70 23.25
C MET A 1 24.74 -70.21 23.50
N LYS A 2 25.19 -69.45 22.49
CA LYS A 2 24.38 -68.55 21.64
C LYS A 2 23.60 -67.49 22.44
N ARG A 3 24.12 -66.26 22.52
CA ARG A 3 23.65 -65.08 21.76
C ARG A 3 24.36 -63.81 22.23
N MET A 4 25.28 -63.31 21.39
CA MET A 4 25.89 -62.00 21.51
C MET A 4 24.95 -61.00 20.82
N ILE A 5 24.25 -60.17 21.60
CA ILE A 5 23.35 -59.12 21.10
C ILE A 5 24.21 -57.90 20.75
N ARG A 6 24.37 -57.64 19.44
CA ARG A 6 24.91 -56.37 18.93
C ARG A 6 23.75 -55.39 18.79
N THR A 7 23.69 -54.40 19.68
CA THR A 7 22.75 -53.28 19.57
C THR A 7 23.29 -52.28 18.54
N PHE A 8 22.62 -52.19 17.39
CA PHE A 8 22.83 -51.14 16.40
C PHE A 8 22.04 -49.90 16.86
N VAL A 9 22.73 -48.83 17.27
CA VAL A 9 22.10 -47.53 17.51
C VAL A 9 22.06 -46.79 16.18
N ILE A 10 20.88 -46.71 15.58
CA ILE A 10 20.62 -45.87 14.40
C ILE A 10 20.25 -44.48 14.91
N THR A 11 21.21 -43.56 14.89
CA THR A 11 20.95 -42.13 15.14
C THR A 11 20.30 -41.53 13.90
N LEU A 12 18.98 -41.35 13.94
CA LEU A 12 18.21 -40.67 12.91
C LEU A 12 18.48 -39.16 13.01
N LEU A 13 19.35 -38.62 12.16
CA LEU A 13 19.47 -37.17 11.96
C LEU A 13 18.21 -36.67 11.25
N ILE A 14 17.27 -36.11 12.01
CA ILE A 14 16.18 -35.31 11.44
C ILE A 14 16.81 -33.96 11.06
N ALA A 15 17.30 -33.84 9.83
CA ALA A 15 17.58 -32.55 9.24
C ALA A 15 16.26 -31.80 9.15
N ALA A 16 16.06 -30.79 10.00
CA ALA A 16 14.96 -29.86 9.88
C ALA A 16 15.14 -29.09 8.56
N THR A 17 14.56 -29.60 7.48
CA THR A 17 14.41 -28.86 6.24
C THR A 17 13.41 -27.75 6.53
N THR A 18 13.89 -26.57 6.87
CA THR A 18 13.07 -25.36 6.80
C THR A 18 12.58 -25.25 5.36
N VAL A 19 11.29 -25.52 5.15
CA VAL A 19 10.67 -25.31 3.84
C VAL A 19 10.78 -23.82 3.57
N ALA A 20 11.70 -23.42 2.69
CA ALA A 20 11.83 -22.03 2.31
C ALA A 20 10.50 -21.61 1.69
N GLN A 21 9.82 -20.66 2.33
CA GLN A 21 8.55 -20.14 1.83
C GLN A 21 8.84 -19.45 0.49
N ALA A 22 8.14 -19.86 -0.57
CA ALA A 22 8.35 -19.27 -1.88
C ALA A 22 7.99 -17.77 -1.83
N GLY A 23 8.88 -16.93 -2.34
CA GLY A 23 8.56 -15.53 -2.59
C GLY A 23 7.66 -15.38 -3.81
N ILE A 24 7.15 -14.17 -4.01
CA ILE A 24 6.38 -13.81 -5.20
C ILE A 24 7.04 -12.69 -5.98
N ILE A 25 6.92 -12.77 -7.30
CA ILE A 25 7.20 -11.65 -8.19
C ILE A 25 5.93 -11.33 -8.93
N TYR A 26 5.51 -10.07 -8.93
CA TYR A 26 4.37 -9.67 -9.73
C TYR A 26 4.59 -8.32 -10.41
N SER A 27 3.91 -8.14 -11.54
CA SER A 27 3.76 -6.86 -12.20
C SER A 27 2.37 -6.33 -11.88
N ALA A 28 2.26 -5.03 -11.64
CA ALA A 28 0.98 -4.40 -11.37
C ALA A 28 0.85 -3.06 -12.07
N ARG A 29 -0.41 -2.67 -12.31
CA ARG A 29 -0.78 -1.38 -12.88
C ARG A 29 -1.82 -0.71 -11.99
N THR A 30 -1.65 0.59 -11.79
CA THR A 30 -2.65 1.46 -11.18
C THR A 30 -3.14 2.47 -12.20
N ASN A 31 -4.45 2.70 -12.26
CA ASN A 31 -5.06 3.75 -13.07
C ASN A 31 -5.98 4.59 -12.19
N THR A 32 -6.07 5.89 -12.47
CA THR A 32 -7.03 6.78 -11.83
C THR A 32 -7.83 7.52 -12.87
N GLU A 33 -9.15 7.56 -12.67
CA GLU A 33 -10.10 8.27 -13.50
C GLU A 33 -10.88 9.26 -12.64
N LEU A 34 -11.21 10.43 -13.21
CA LEU A 34 -12.01 11.46 -12.55
C LEU A 34 -13.38 11.56 -13.20
N TYR A 35 -14.37 11.90 -12.37
CA TYR A 35 -15.79 11.97 -12.71
C TYR A 35 -16.41 13.24 -12.11
N GLY A 36 -17.60 13.60 -12.59
CA GLY A 36 -18.36 14.77 -12.12
C GLY A 36 -18.02 16.07 -12.85
N GLU A 37 -18.74 17.13 -12.51
CA GLU A 37 -18.72 18.42 -13.23
C GLU A 37 -17.33 19.08 -13.24
N ASN A 38 -16.55 18.86 -12.18
CA ASN A 38 -15.22 19.46 -12.02
C ASN A 38 -14.08 18.60 -12.62
N ALA A 39 -14.37 17.44 -13.22
CA ALA A 39 -13.34 16.52 -13.68
C ALA A 39 -12.41 17.15 -14.73
N GLU A 40 -12.96 17.88 -15.70
CA GLU A 40 -12.15 18.53 -16.75
C GLU A 40 -11.25 19.63 -16.19
N GLN A 41 -11.74 20.43 -15.23
CA GLN A 41 -10.93 21.43 -14.56
C GLN A 41 -9.80 20.76 -13.75
N GLN A 42 -10.08 19.65 -13.07
CA GLN A 42 -9.06 18.92 -12.33
C GLN A 42 -8.00 18.29 -13.24
N LYS A 43 -8.38 17.79 -14.43
CA LYS A 43 -7.43 17.28 -15.44
C LYS A 43 -6.47 18.33 -15.96
N GLN A 44 -6.79 19.63 -15.85
CA GLN A 44 -5.88 20.71 -16.22
C GLN A 44 -4.81 20.98 -15.16
N ASN A 45 -4.99 20.49 -13.93
CA ASN A 45 -3.99 20.63 -12.88
C ASN A 45 -2.78 19.73 -13.22
N PRO A 46 -1.55 20.29 -13.36
CA PRO A 46 -0.36 19.50 -13.74
C PRO A 46 -0.03 18.36 -12.78
N MET A 47 -0.33 18.53 -11.49
CA MET A 47 -0.16 17.48 -10.49
C MET A 47 -1.16 16.34 -10.72
N MET A 48 -2.41 16.68 -11.06
CA MET A 48 -3.43 15.67 -11.36
C MET A 48 -3.11 14.92 -12.65
N GLN A 49 -2.59 15.57 -13.69
CA GLN A 49 -2.19 14.88 -14.93
C GLN A 49 -1.24 13.72 -14.64
N GLN A 50 -0.24 13.93 -13.78
CA GLN A 50 0.70 12.86 -13.39
C GLN A 50 0.05 11.73 -12.59
N VAL A 51 -0.99 12.01 -11.79
CA VAL A 51 -1.75 11.00 -11.04
C VAL A 51 -2.67 10.18 -11.95
N LEU A 52 -3.14 10.77 -13.05
CA LEU A 52 -4.01 10.12 -14.01
C LEU A 52 -3.25 9.24 -15.00
N GLU A 53 -1.96 9.51 -15.21
CA GLU A 53 -1.11 8.62 -16.00
C GLU A 53 -1.02 7.23 -15.35
N PRO A 54 -1.20 6.15 -16.13
CA PRO A 54 -1.05 4.79 -15.64
C PRO A 54 0.28 4.57 -14.94
N GLN A 55 0.22 4.06 -13.72
CA GLN A 55 1.40 3.75 -12.93
C GLN A 55 1.69 2.26 -13.02
N GLU A 56 2.91 1.91 -13.41
CA GLU A 56 3.33 0.52 -13.56
C GLU A 56 4.48 0.21 -12.62
N MET A 57 4.43 -0.97 -12.00
CA MET A 57 5.50 -1.42 -11.12
C MET A 57 5.70 -2.93 -11.17
N LYS A 58 6.90 -3.34 -10.76
CA LYS A 58 7.25 -4.75 -10.55
C LYS A 58 7.68 -4.95 -9.11
N VAL A 59 7.00 -5.84 -8.41
CA VAL A 59 7.21 -6.14 -7.00
C VAL A 59 7.85 -7.51 -6.85
N PHE A 60 8.77 -7.59 -5.89
CA PHE A 60 9.42 -8.80 -5.42
C PHE A 60 9.17 -8.83 -3.92
N ALA A 61 8.53 -9.87 -3.39
CA ALA A 61 8.21 -9.96 -1.98
C ALA A 61 8.48 -11.37 -1.46
N GLN A 62 9.11 -11.46 -0.28
CA GLN A 62 9.29 -12.72 0.43
C GLN A 62 9.45 -12.41 1.92
N ASP A 63 8.68 -13.10 2.75
CA ASP A 63 8.63 -12.88 4.20
C ASP A 63 8.31 -11.40 4.52
N LYS A 64 9.23 -10.69 5.18
CA LYS A 64 9.12 -9.25 5.47
C LYS A 64 9.82 -8.36 4.46
N GLY A 65 10.58 -8.96 3.55
CA GLY A 65 11.37 -8.25 2.56
C GLY A 65 10.54 -7.94 1.33
N ALA A 66 10.65 -6.70 0.84
CA ALA A 66 10.03 -6.31 -0.42
C ALA A 66 10.94 -5.38 -1.23
N ARG A 67 10.83 -5.48 -2.55
CA ARG A 67 11.43 -4.56 -3.50
C ARG A 67 10.40 -4.19 -4.55
N ILE A 68 10.20 -2.91 -4.77
CA ILE A 68 9.31 -2.37 -5.81
C ILE A 68 10.16 -1.64 -6.83
N LYS A 69 10.08 -2.00 -8.10
CA LYS A 69 10.68 -1.25 -9.20
C LYS A 69 9.59 -0.45 -9.91
N PHE A 70 9.78 0.85 -10.04
CA PHE A 70 8.85 1.72 -10.73
C PHE A 70 9.15 1.71 -12.24
N LEU A 71 8.14 1.39 -13.04
CA LEU A 71 8.25 1.27 -14.50
C LEU A 71 7.68 2.48 -15.24
N SER A 72 7.00 3.36 -14.51
CA SER A 72 6.46 4.65 -14.93
C SER A 72 7.06 5.79 -14.10
N ASP A 73 6.88 7.03 -14.57
CA ASP A 73 7.17 8.23 -13.79
C ASP A 73 5.97 8.61 -12.90
N SER A 74 6.26 9.23 -11.76
CA SER A 74 5.28 9.81 -10.85
C SER A 74 5.81 11.14 -10.28
N ILE A 75 4.98 11.79 -9.47
CA ILE A 75 5.36 12.97 -8.67
C ILE A 75 6.48 12.60 -7.69
N LEU A 76 6.43 11.38 -7.13
CA LEU A 76 7.31 10.98 -6.03
C LEU A 76 8.56 10.20 -6.47
N TYR A 77 8.57 9.66 -7.69
CA TYR A 77 9.64 8.79 -8.18
C TYR A 77 9.75 8.88 -9.71
N LYS A 78 10.92 8.51 -10.23
CA LYS A 78 11.16 8.37 -11.67
C LYS A 78 11.17 6.91 -12.08
N LYS A 79 10.91 6.68 -13.37
CA LYS A 79 11.05 5.37 -13.99
C LYS A 79 12.46 4.84 -13.75
N GLY A 80 12.55 3.62 -13.23
CA GLY A 80 13.80 2.97 -12.87
C GLY A 80 14.21 3.14 -11.41
N ASP A 81 13.61 4.09 -10.68
CA ASP A 81 13.72 4.13 -9.23
C ASP A 81 13.17 2.83 -8.63
N PHE A 82 13.58 2.54 -7.40
CA PHE A 82 13.06 1.41 -6.67
C PHE A 82 12.88 1.72 -5.19
N MET A 83 11.87 1.11 -4.60
CA MET A 83 11.71 1.06 -3.16
C MET A 83 12.18 -0.30 -2.63
N VAL A 84 12.75 -0.33 -1.44
CA VAL A 84 13.18 -1.57 -0.80
C VAL A 84 12.97 -1.54 0.71
N THR A 85 12.63 -2.69 1.31
CA THR A 85 12.57 -2.92 2.75
C THR A 85 13.02 -4.34 3.09
N GLU A 86 13.73 -4.51 4.21
CA GLU A 86 14.11 -5.82 4.75
C GLU A 86 13.14 -6.31 5.85
N ASP A 87 12.43 -5.38 6.49
CA ASP A 87 11.70 -5.62 7.73
C ASP A 87 10.21 -5.23 7.69
N GLY A 88 9.78 -4.57 6.61
CA GLY A 88 8.42 -4.03 6.44
C GLY A 88 8.14 -2.74 7.23
N ASN A 89 9.12 -2.21 7.97
CA ASN A 89 8.98 -1.01 8.81
C ASN A 89 9.78 0.17 8.26
N THR A 90 10.96 -0.11 7.71
CA THR A 90 11.81 0.90 7.07
C THR A 90 11.80 0.69 5.56
N LEU A 91 11.35 1.70 4.84
CA LEU A 91 11.38 1.72 3.37
C LEU A 91 12.47 2.70 2.91
N TYR A 92 13.17 2.32 1.85
CA TYR A 92 14.15 3.17 1.19
C TYR A 92 13.71 3.37 -0.25
N LEU A 93 13.38 4.62 -0.62
CA LEU A 93 13.18 5.00 -2.01
C LEU A 93 14.54 5.38 -2.61
N CYS A 94 14.99 4.64 -3.62
CA CYS A 94 16.34 4.71 -4.15
C CYS A 94 16.35 5.19 -5.60
N ASP A 95 17.18 6.20 -5.86
CA ASP A 95 17.60 6.63 -7.19
C ASP A 95 18.89 5.90 -7.57
N PRO A 96 18.84 4.94 -8.51
CA PRO A 96 20.02 4.19 -8.91
C PRO A 96 21.04 4.98 -9.73
N GLN A 97 20.61 6.05 -10.42
CA GLN A 97 21.50 6.86 -11.24
C GLN A 97 22.36 7.75 -10.35
N ALA A 98 21.74 8.43 -9.38
CA ALA A 98 22.43 9.28 -8.42
C ALA A 98 23.06 8.50 -7.26
N LYS A 99 22.74 7.20 -7.11
CA LYS A 99 23.11 6.36 -5.96
C LYS A 99 22.71 7.02 -4.64
N THR A 100 21.48 7.51 -4.59
CA THR A 100 20.95 8.18 -3.40
C THR A 100 19.65 7.54 -2.96
N TYR A 101 19.26 7.73 -1.70
CA TYR A 101 18.01 7.23 -1.18
C TYR A 101 17.33 8.19 -0.23
N HIS A 102 16.01 8.02 -0.09
CA HIS A 102 15.20 8.64 0.93
C HIS A 102 14.70 7.56 1.89
N LYS A 103 14.88 7.76 3.19
CA LYS A 103 14.41 6.85 4.22
C LYS A 103 12.99 7.23 4.65
N LEU A 104 12.10 6.25 4.66
CA LEU A 104 10.77 6.33 5.24
C LEU A 104 10.70 5.35 6.42
N ASP A 105 10.52 5.88 7.61
CA ASP A 105 10.29 5.10 8.81
C ASP A 105 8.78 5.09 9.09
N LEU A 106 8.13 3.97 8.82
CA LEU A 106 6.67 3.86 8.90
C LEU A 106 6.15 4.05 10.33
N GLU A 107 6.91 3.61 11.34
CA GLU A 107 6.52 3.77 12.75
C GLU A 107 6.69 5.23 13.19
N ALA A 108 7.78 5.89 12.80
CA ALA A 108 7.95 7.32 13.03
C ALA A 108 6.86 8.13 12.32
N MET A 109 6.45 7.73 11.12
CA MET A 109 5.34 8.36 10.40
C MET A 109 4.01 8.18 11.14
N LYS A 110 3.66 6.97 11.58
CA LYS A 110 2.46 6.73 12.40
C LYS A 110 2.45 7.59 13.65
N GLY A 111 3.57 7.64 14.38
CA GLY A 111 3.69 8.47 15.59
C GLY A 111 3.47 9.97 15.32
N LYS A 112 4.01 10.49 14.20
CA LYS A 112 3.80 11.88 13.78
C LYS A 112 2.36 12.17 13.37
N VAL A 113 1.74 11.29 12.57
CA VAL A 113 0.33 11.43 12.16
C VAL A 113 -0.59 11.43 13.37
N LEU A 114 -0.40 10.50 14.30
CA LEU A 114 -1.14 10.45 15.56
C LEU A 114 -0.90 11.72 16.41
N GLY A 115 0.32 12.24 16.43
CA GLY A 115 0.66 13.51 17.09
C GLY A 115 -0.06 14.71 16.47
N ALA A 116 -0.05 14.81 15.14
CA ALA A 116 -0.73 15.87 14.38
C ALA A 116 -2.25 15.81 14.58
N MET A 117 -2.86 14.62 14.52
CA MET A 117 -4.28 14.41 14.83
C MET A 117 -4.62 14.80 16.27
N LYS A 118 -3.75 14.49 17.24
CA LYS A 118 -3.93 14.93 18.63
C LYS A 118 -3.89 16.44 18.77
N THR A 119 -3.04 17.14 18.04
CA THR A 119 -3.04 18.62 18.02
C THR A 119 -4.28 19.20 17.34
N MET A 120 -4.89 18.46 16.40
CA MET A 120 -6.21 18.74 15.82
C MET A 120 -7.38 18.29 16.72
N THR A 121 -7.31 18.59 18.03
CA THR A 121 -8.27 18.29 19.12
C THR A 121 -9.78 18.55 18.87
N LYS A 122 -10.16 19.02 17.67
CA LYS A 122 -11.53 19.38 17.28
C LYS A 122 -12.10 18.52 16.14
N MET A 123 -11.39 17.51 15.67
CA MET A 123 -11.92 16.54 14.71
C MET A 123 -12.44 15.31 15.47
N THR A 124 -13.71 14.97 15.29
CA THR A 124 -14.31 13.75 15.84
C THR A 124 -15.00 12.97 14.73
N TYR A 125 -14.92 11.65 14.81
CA TYR A 125 -15.55 10.74 13.86
C TYR A 125 -16.78 10.10 14.49
N SER A 126 -17.84 9.93 13.70
CA SER A 126 -19.10 9.33 14.17
C SER A 126 -19.74 8.50 13.05
N ASN A 127 -20.73 7.69 13.40
CA ASN A 127 -21.53 6.91 12.43
C ASN A 127 -20.67 6.03 11.50
N ALA A 128 -19.57 5.47 12.03
CA ALA A 128 -18.74 4.54 11.28
C ALA A 128 -19.54 3.29 10.90
N PHE A 129 -19.61 3.01 9.61
CA PHE A 129 -20.26 1.87 9.01
C PHE A 129 -19.31 1.20 8.03
N VAL A 130 -18.96 -0.06 8.31
CA VAL A 130 -18.11 -0.87 7.45
C VAL A 130 -18.83 -2.18 7.15
N ASN A 131 -19.15 -2.40 5.87
CA ASN A 131 -19.86 -3.58 5.44
C ASN A 131 -19.16 -4.23 4.24
N ILE A 132 -19.03 -5.55 4.28
CA ILE A 132 -18.47 -6.34 3.18
C ILE A 132 -19.50 -7.34 2.68
N VAL A 133 -19.64 -7.43 1.36
CA VAL A 133 -20.59 -8.32 0.70
C VAL A 133 -19.84 -9.15 -0.34
N ASP A 134 -19.93 -10.49 -0.22
CA ASP A 134 -19.47 -11.42 -1.26
C ASP A 134 -20.33 -11.24 -2.52
N LYS A 135 -19.68 -11.03 -3.67
CA LYS A 135 -20.29 -10.87 -4.99
C LYS A 135 -20.09 -12.11 -5.87
N GLY A 136 -19.51 -13.17 -5.34
CA GLY A 136 -19.33 -14.45 -6.00
C GLY A 136 -18.04 -14.54 -6.81
N ASP A 137 -18.01 -15.56 -7.65
CA ASP A 137 -16.94 -15.79 -8.61
C ASP A 137 -16.82 -14.63 -9.60
N ALA A 138 -15.59 -14.25 -9.92
CA ALA A 138 -15.30 -13.17 -10.86
C ALA A 138 -14.26 -13.57 -11.92
N GLY A 139 -14.21 -14.86 -12.26
CA GLY A 139 -13.29 -15.41 -13.25
C GLY A 139 -11.85 -15.45 -12.73
N THR A 140 -10.91 -15.01 -13.57
CA THR A 140 -9.48 -15.07 -13.27
C THR A 140 -8.78 -13.73 -13.44
N VAL A 141 -7.80 -13.45 -12.58
CA VAL A 141 -6.84 -12.33 -12.72
C VAL A 141 -5.43 -12.91 -12.71
N ALA A 142 -4.61 -12.57 -13.72
CA ALA A 142 -3.27 -13.13 -13.91
C ALA A 142 -3.22 -14.68 -13.84
N GLY A 143 -4.28 -15.36 -14.32
CA GLY A 143 -4.39 -16.83 -14.30
C GLY A 143 -4.90 -17.43 -12.99
N TYR A 144 -5.10 -16.63 -11.93
CA TYR A 144 -5.62 -17.11 -10.65
C TYR A 144 -7.13 -16.94 -10.58
N PRO A 145 -7.89 -17.95 -10.10
CA PRO A 145 -9.32 -17.79 -9.85
C PRO A 145 -9.53 -16.77 -8.73
N VAL A 146 -10.49 -15.87 -8.92
CA VAL A 146 -10.79 -14.80 -7.98
C VAL A 146 -12.26 -14.77 -7.58
N LYS A 147 -12.50 -14.43 -6.32
CA LYS A 147 -13.81 -13.99 -5.83
C LYS A 147 -13.85 -12.47 -5.71
N LYS A 148 -14.99 -11.87 -6.02
CA LYS A 148 -15.21 -10.43 -5.88
C LYS A 148 -15.96 -10.13 -4.58
N TYR A 149 -15.48 -9.14 -3.85
CA TYR A 149 -16.15 -8.57 -2.69
C TYR A 149 -16.44 -7.09 -2.94
N ARG A 150 -17.52 -6.57 -2.37
CA ARG A 150 -17.78 -5.13 -2.24
C ARG A 150 -17.66 -4.75 -0.78
N LEU A 151 -16.72 -3.87 -0.47
CA LEU A 151 -16.55 -3.24 0.84
C LEU A 151 -17.09 -1.80 0.75
N LEU A 152 -18.12 -1.48 1.53
CA LEU A 152 -18.65 -0.13 1.70
C LEU A 152 -18.17 0.41 3.03
N VAL A 153 -17.58 1.61 3.00
CA VAL A 153 -17.09 2.35 4.15
C VAL A 153 -17.75 3.71 4.17
N GLU A 154 -18.48 4.01 5.24
CA GLU A 154 -19.13 5.29 5.46
C GLU A 154 -18.83 5.78 6.87
N TYR A 155 -18.58 7.08 7.03
CA TYR A 155 -18.41 7.71 8.34
C TYR A 155 -18.60 9.22 8.23
N ASP A 156 -18.93 9.86 9.35
CA ASP A 156 -19.02 11.30 9.44
C ASP A 156 -17.79 11.88 10.11
N THR A 157 -17.18 12.89 9.48
CA THR A 157 -16.14 13.71 10.08
C THR A 157 -16.76 15.00 10.59
N ASN A 158 -16.62 15.29 11.89
CA ASN A 158 -17.06 16.52 12.51
C ASN A 158 -15.84 17.34 12.90
N MET A 159 -15.70 18.54 12.35
CA MET A 159 -14.63 19.46 12.65
C MET A 159 -15.18 20.72 13.28
N LYS A 160 -14.53 21.23 14.33
CA LYS A 160 -14.79 22.58 14.84
C LYS A 160 -13.65 23.51 14.45
N ILE A 161 -13.88 24.38 13.47
CA ILE A 161 -12.93 25.43 13.06
C ILE A 161 -13.51 26.76 13.53
N LEU A 162 -12.83 27.40 14.50
CA LEU A 162 -13.35 28.58 15.19
C LEU A 162 -14.79 28.33 15.73
N PHE A 163 -15.67 29.32 15.65
CA PHE A 163 -17.07 29.20 16.09
C PHE A 163 -17.96 28.40 15.12
N LYS A 164 -17.42 27.83 14.04
CA LYS A 164 -18.17 27.03 13.05
C LYS A 164 -17.95 25.53 13.27
N LYS A 165 -19.04 24.76 13.21
CA LYS A 165 -19.02 23.29 13.13
C LYS A 165 -19.20 22.90 11.67
N ILE A 166 -18.27 22.11 11.15
CA ILE A 166 -18.31 21.53 9.81
C ILE A 166 -18.54 20.04 9.99
N LYS A 167 -19.54 19.50 9.30
CA LYS A 167 -19.79 18.06 9.25
C LYS A 167 -19.69 17.62 7.79
N THR A 168 -18.86 16.63 7.53
CA THR A 168 -18.69 16.01 6.21
C THR A 168 -19.03 14.53 6.31
N HIS A 169 -19.84 14.05 5.39
CA HIS A 169 -20.09 12.62 5.24
C HIS A 169 -19.09 12.05 4.24
N GLU A 170 -18.37 11.02 4.64
CA GLU A 170 -17.40 10.32 3.81
C GLU A 170 -17.99 8.98 3.39
N ARG A 171 -17.91 8.68 2.09
CA ARG A 171 -18.32 7.41 1.51
C ARG A 171 -17.24 6.91 0.56
N ARG A 172 -16.80 5.66 0.75
CA ARG A 172 -15.91 4.94 -0.15
C ARG A 172 -16.45 3.56 -0.44
N GLU A 173 -16.33 3.13 -1.68
CA GLU A 173 -16.62 1.77 -2.07
C GLU A 173 -15.37 1.12 -2.65
N PHE A 174 -15.07 -0.09 -2.19
CA PHE A 174 -14.00 -0.90 -2.75
C PHE A 174 -14.60 -2.16 -3.36
N PHE A 175 -14.19 -2.47 -4.58
CA PHE A 175 -14.35 -3.81 -5.15
C PHE A 175 -13.01 -4.51 -5.04
N ILE A 176 -12.99 -5.67 -4.38
CA ILE A 176 -11.76 -6.40 -4.06
C ILE A 176 -11.88 -7.78 -4.69
N TYR A 177 -10.96 -8.09 -5.58
CA TYR A 177 -10.89 -9.39 -6.26
C TYR A 177 -9.73 -10.15 -5.62
N VAL A 178 -10.05 -11.22 -4.91
CA VAL A 178 -9.08 -11.98 -4.11
C VAL A 178 -8.96 -13.41 -4.58
N THR A 179 -7.76 -13.97 -4.46
CA THR A 179 -7.53 -15.41 -4.65
C THR A 179 -7.16 -16.05 -3.31
N SER A 180 -7.73 -17.23 -3.03
CA SER A 180 -7.38 -18.02 -1.84
C SER A 180 -6.13 -18.88 -2.03
N LYS A 181 -5.54 -18.87 -3.24
CA LYS A 181 -4.34 -19.66 -3.56
C LYS A 181 -3.04 -19.05 -3.03
N LEU A 182 -3.07 -17.76 -2.68
CA LEU A 182 -1.95 -17.01 -2.13
C LEU A 182 -2.36 -16.43 -0.78
N SER A 183 -1.40 -16.33 0.15
CA SER A 183 -1.64 -15.68 1.46
C SER A 183 -1.46 -14.17 1.35
N MET A 184 -2.26 -13.39 2.10
CA MET A 184 -2.05 -11.95 2.26
C MET A 184 -0.70 -11.63 2.91
N ASP A 185 -0.16 -12.55 3.72
CA ASP A 185 1.10 -12.35 4.44
C ASP A 185 2.34 -12.30 3.54
N LEU A 186 2.19 -12.62 2.24
CA LEU A 186 3.31 -12.63 1.28
C LEU A 186 3.82 -11.24 0.92
N VAL A 187 3.04 -10.19 1.17
CA VAL A 187 3.38 -8.80 0.82
C VAL A 187 3.17 -7.92 2.05
N PRO A 188 4.25 -7.46 2.69
CA PRO A 188 4.19 -6.62 3.89
C PRO A 188 3.30 -5.38 3.74
N GLU A 189 3.22 -4.82 2.53
CA GLU A 189 2.37 -3.67 2.20
C GLU A 189 0.87 -3.98 2.40
N TYR A 190 0.43 -5.22 2.16
CA TYR A 190 -0.95 -5.64 2.41
C TYR A 190 -1.21 -5.99 3.87
N ASN A 191 -0.20 -6.50 4.59
CA ASN A 191 -0.31 -6.73 6.03
C ASN A 191 -0.43 -5.42 6.84
N ASN A 192 0.10 -4.32 6.31
CA ASN A 192 -0.16 -2.97 6.83
C ASN A 192 -1.39 -2.29 6.18
N SER A 193 -2.04 -2.94 5.22
CA SER A 193 -3.34 -2.63 4.60
C SER A 193 -3.60 -1.18 4.20
N GLN A 194 -2.56 -0.38 3.97
CA GLN A 194 -2.67 1.04 3.61
C GLN A 194 -3.59 1.28 2.41
N MET A 195 -3.75 0.26 1.55
CA MET A 195 -4.62 0.29 0.38
C MET A 195 -6.12 0.42 0.73
N PHE A 196 -6.53 0.07 1.95
CA PHE A 196 -7.92 0.13 2.41
C PHE A 196 -8.09 0.97 3.68
N THR A 197 -7.07 1.72 4.12
CA THR A 197 -7.20 2.57 5.30
C THR A 197 -7.84 3.93 4.97
N THR A 198 -8.50 4.48 5.97
CA THR A 198 -9.10 5.81 6.01
C THR A 198 -8.22 6.78 6.81
N GLY A 199 -7.29 6.26 7.61
CA GLY A 199 -6.52 7.04 8.58
C GLY A 199 -7.28 7.26 9.90
N VAL A 200 -8.44 6.62 10.07
CA VAL A 200 -9.27 6.72 11.28
C VAL A 200 -9.24 5.37 11.99
N ASP A 201 -8.49 5.27 13.09
CA ASP A 201 -8.23 4.00 13.80
C ASP A 201 -9.49 3.15 14.04
N GLN A 202 -10.60 3.77 14.44
CA GLN A 202 -11.86 3.08 14.68
C GLN A 202 -12.45 2.46 13.41
N VAL A 203 -12.40 3.18 12.29
CA VAL A 203 -12.91 2.71 10.99
C VAL A 203 -11.95 1.65 10.43
N ASP A 204 -10.64 1.91 10.49
CA ASP A 204 -9.60 1.04 9.96
C ASP A 204 -9.57 -0.30 10.66
N SER A 205 -9.76 -0.33 11.98
CA SER A 205 -9.87 -1.58 12.74
C SER A 205 -11.06 -2.44 12.28
N GLN A 206 -12.19 -1.81 11.93
CA GLN A 206 -13.34 -2.54 11.39
C GLN A 206 -13.04 -3.07 9.98
N ILE A 207 -12.39 -2.28 9.13
CA ILE A 207 -11.95 -2.71 7.79
C ILE A 207 -11.03 -3.94 7.91
N GLN A 208 -10.00 -3.89 8.74
CA GLN A 208 -9.07 -5.02 8.92
C GLN A 208 -9.77 -6.29 9.38
N SER A 209 -10.69 -6.16 10.33
CA SER A 209 -11.49 -7.29 10.81
C SER A 209 -12.30 -7.94 9.68
N LYS A 210 -12.85 -7.15 8.75
CA LYS A 210 -13.62 -7.66 7.60
C LYS A 210 -12.75 -8.25 6.49
N LEU A 211 -11.52 -7.77 6.33
CA LEU A 211 -10.59 -8.26 5.29
C LEU A 211 -9.81 -9.51 5.70
N LYS A 212 -9.69 -9.77 7.01
CA LYS A 212 -8.94 -10.91 7.53
C LYS A 212 -9.44 -12.23 6.92
N GLY A 213 -8.53 -12.97 6.30
CA GLY A 213 -8.79 -14.32 5.77
C GLY A 213 -9.45 -14.37 4.39
N LEU A 214 -9.68 -13.23 3.72
CA LEU A 214 -10.27 -13.23 2.37
C LEU A 214 -9.33 -13.80 1.28
N GLY A 215 -8.02 -13.79 1.53
CA GLY A 215 -6.99 -14.19 0.58
C GLY A 215 -6.28 -12.99 -0.05
N PHE A 216 -5.37 -13.27 -0.97
CA PHE A 216 -4.50 -12.25 -1.55
C PHE A 216 -5.24 -11.38 -2.59
N PRO A 217 -5.19 -10.04 -2.48
CA PRO A 217 -5.86 -9.15 -3.43
C PRO A 217 -5.11 -9.14 -4.78
N MET A 218 -5.80 -9.57 -5.83
CA MET A 218 -5.30 -9.60 -7.21
C MET A 218 -5.68 -8.33 -7.98
N LYS A 219 -6.82 -7.73 -7.64
CA LYS A 219 -7.32 -6.48 -8.23
C LYS A 219 -8.16 -5.74 -7.20
N THR A 220 -8.10 -4.41 -7.22
CA THR A 220 -8.95 -3.54 -6.43
C THR A 220 -9.49 -2.40 -7.28
N GLU A 221 -10.69 -1.94 -6.98
CA GLU A 221 -11.27 -0.72 -7.53
C GLU A 221 -11.82 0.09 -6.36
N GLN A 222 -11.25 1.27 -6.11
CA GLN A 222 -11.75 2.23 -5.14
C GLN A 222 -12.59 3.29 -5.87
N LEU A 223 -13.82 3.47 -5.41
CA LEU A 223 -14.72 4.55 -5.83
C LEU A 223 -14.83 5.57 -4.70
N SER A 224 -14.62 6.84 -5.03
CA SER A 224 -14.77 7.96 -4.10
C SER A 224 -15.96 8.82 -4.51
N TYR A 225 -16.67 9.34 -3.52
CA TYR A 225 -17.91 10.09 -3.73
C TYR A 225 -17.81 11.52 -3.17
N GLY A 226 -18.44 12.47 -3.86
CA GLY A 226 -18.57 13.86 -3.44
C GLY A 226 -19.74 14.09 -2.49
N LYS A 227 -20.00 15.36 -2.15
CA LYS A 227 -21.03 15.77 -1.16
C LYS A 227 -22.45 15.30 -1.50
N ASN A 228 -22.76 15.11 -2.79
CA ASN A 228 -24.08 14.70 -3.26
C ASN A 228 -24.15 13.20 -3.61
N ASN A 229 -23.20 12.39 -3.12
CA ASN A 229 -23.02 10.99 -3.52
C ASN A 229 -22.76 10.79 -5.03
N GLU A 230 -22.31 11.84 -5.72
CA GLU A 230 -21.81 11.72 -7.10
C GLU A 230 -20.42 11.06 -7.07
N LEU A 231 -20.16 10.15 -8.01
CA LEU A 231 -18.84 9.57 -8.19
C LEU A 231 -17.87 10.67 -8.63
N THR A 232 -16.75 10.82 -7.93
CA THR A 232 -15.73 11.83 -8.24
C THR A 232 -14.42 11.22 -8.73
N SER A 233 -14.08 10.02 -8.28
CA SER A 233 -12.92 9.30 -8.80
C SER A 233 -13.08 7.79 -8.71
N LYS A 234 -12.41 7.10 -9.64
CA LYS A 234 -12.17 5.67 -9.61
C LYS A 234 -10.67 5.43 -9.68
N THR A 235 -10.12 4.73 -8.70
CA THR A 235 -8.73 4.25 -8.76
C THR A 235 -8.75 2.73 -8.81
N SER A 236 -8.11 2.14 -9.80
CA SER A 236 -7.97 0.69 -9.93
C SER A 236 -6.52 0.27 -9.76
N PHE A 237 -6.27 -0.81 -9.03
CA PHE A 237 -4.99 -1.50 -8.98
C PHE A 237 -5.21 -2.94 -9.47
N GLU A 238 -4.34 -3.44 -10.35
CA GLU A 238 -4.47 -4.78 -10.91
C GLU A 238 -3.10 -5.45 -11.09
N ILE A 239 -2.98 -6.68 -10.59
CA ILE A 239 -1.85 -7.55 -10.85
C ILE A 239 -2.00 -8.15 -12.25
N THR A 240 -1.05 -7.86 -13.13
CA THR A 240 -1.09 -8.26 -14.54
C THR A 240 -0.34 -9.56 -14.79
N SER A 241 0.62 -9.91 -13.94
CA SER A 241 1.37 -11.17 -13.97
C SER A 241 1.87 -11.51 -12.58
N ILE A 242 1.91 -12.79 -12.20
CA ILE A 242 2.50 -13.23 -10.92
C ILE A 242 3.18 -14.59 -11.06
N ASP A 243 4.34 -14.72 -10.43
CA ASP A 243 5.15 -15.95 -10.36
C ASP A 243 5.57 -16.22 -8.91
N GLU A 244 5.51 -17.48 -8.49
CA GLU A 244 6.02 -17.94 -7.19
C GLU A 244 7.41 -18.56 -7.36
N LYS A 245 8.41 -18.06 -6.63
CA LYS A 245 9.75 -18.64 -6.57
C LYS A 245 10.57 -18.14 -5.40
N SER A 246 11.59 -18.90 -5.02
CA SER A 246 12.59 -18.43 -4.05
C SER A 246 13.31 -17.19 -4.59
N LEU A 247 13.41 -16.15 -3.78
CA LEU A 247 14.10 -14.91 -4.10
C LEU A 247 15.44 -14.83 -3.37
N ASN A 248 16.40 -14.13 -3.97
CA ASN A 248 17.67 -13.85 -3.31
C ASN A 248 17.44 -12.77 -2.23
N PRO A 249 17.75 -13.04 -0.94
CA PRO A 249 17.57 -12.05 0.13
C PRO A 249 18.29 -10.71 -0.10
N ALA A 250 19.38 -10.71 -0.90
CA ALA A 250 20.08 -9.49 -1.28
C ALA A 250 19.22 -8.50 -2.09
N LEU A 251 18.11 -8.96 -2.70
CA LEU A 251 17.16 -8.09 -3.41
C LEU A 251 16.49 -7.07 -2.49
N PHE A 252 16.32 -7.43 -1.22
CA PHE A 252 15.60 -6.65 -0.21
C PHE A 252 16.50 -5.69 0.56
N LYS A 253 17.81 -5.70 0.29
CA LYS A 253 18.76 -4.83 0.99
C LYS A 253 18.94 -3.51 0.25
N LEU A 254 19.17 -2.44 1.02
CA LEU A 254 19.70 -1.20 0.46
C LEU A 254 21.09 -1.50 -0.15
N PRO A 255 21.34 -1.22 -1.44
CA PRO A 255 22.64 -1.53 -2.02
C PRO A 255 23.77 -0.68 -1.43
N SER A 256 24.96 -1.26 -1.34
CA SER A 256 26.15 -0.56 -0.85
C SER A 256 26.49 0.67 -1.70
N GLY A 257 26.97 1.74 -1.06
CA GLY A 257 27.41 2.96 -1.74
C GLY A 257 26.28 3.94 -2.07
N TYR A 258 25.05 3.67 -1.62
CA TYR A 258 23.97 4.64 -1.67
C TYR A 258 24.07 5.64 -0.51
N THR A 259 23.74 6.89 -0.77
CA THR A 259 23.80 7.98 0.24
C THR A 259 22.41 8.54 0.53
N GLU A 260 22.13 8.82 1.80
CA GLU A 260 20.84 9.39 2.19
C GLU A 260 20.74 10.83 1.68
N LYS A 261 19.57 11.21 1.14
CA LYS A 261 19.23 12.58 0.79
C LYS A 261 17.96 13.00 1.52
N GLU A 262 17.90 14.29 1.85
CA GLU A 262 16.65 14.95 2.18
C GLU A 262 15.86 15.21 0.88
N ILE A 263 14.54 15.22 0.98
CA ILE A 263 13.67 15.53 -0.15
C ILE A 263 13.62 17.04 -0.29
N GLN A 264 13.82 17.52 -1.50
CA GLN A 264 13.54 18.90 -1.84
C GLN A 264 12.20 18.93 -2.54
N VAL A 265 11.26 19.65 -1.95
CA VAL A 265 9.95 19.87 -2.54
C VAL A 265 9.96 21.31 -3.01
N GLU A 266 9.76 21.48 -4.30
CA GLU A 266 9.57 22.80 -4.90
C GLU A 266 8.08 23.09 -4.85
N GLY A 267 7.70 24.06 -4.01
CA GLY A 267 6.34 24.57 -3.93
C GLY A 267 6.28 25.92 -4.63
N THR A 268 5.31 26.07 -5.53
CA THR A 268 4.96 27.38 -6.08
C THR A 268 3.78 27.92 -5.30
N ASP A 269 3.93 29.08 -4.67
CA ASP A 269 2.83 29.74 -3.95
C ASP A 269 1.74 30.25 -4.91
N SER A 270 0.64 30.75 -4.36
CA SER A 270 -0.46 31.32 -5.14
C SER A 270 -0.08 32.58 -5.94
N GLU A 271 1.10 33.15 -5.69
CA GLU A 271 1.63 34.34 -6.36
C GLU A 271 2.65 33.97 -7.45
N GLY A 272 2.93 32.67 -7.64
CA GLY A 272 3.86 32.18 -8.66
C GLY A 272 5.32 32.13 -8.20
N ASN A 273 5.61 32.41 -6.93
CA ASN A 273 6.97 32.30 -6.39
C ASN A 273 7.30 30.84 -6.12
N THR A 274 8.40 30.35 -6.69
CA THR A 274 8.87 28.98 -6.44
C THR A 274 9.87 28.97 -5.31
N GLU A 275 9.49 28.39 -4.17
CA GLU A 275 10.40 28.15 -3.05
C GLU A 275 10.85 26.68 -3.03
N LYS A 276 12.16 26.48 -2.90
CA LYS A 276 12.74 25.16 -2.63
C LYS A 276 12.77 24.94 -1.13
N GLN A 277 11.88 24.10 -0.62
CA GLN A 277 11.90 23.72 0.79
C GLN A 277 12.48 22.32 0.95
N LYS A 278 13.45 22.19 1.85
CA LYS A 278 14.06 20.91 2.22
C LYS A 278 13.21 20.26 3.30
N PHE A 279 12.70 19.07 3.01
CA PHE A 279 11.95 18.25 3.94
C PHE A 279 12.60 16.90 4.08
N LYS A 280 12.48 16.30 5.27
CA LYS A 280 12.58 14.84 5.34
C LYS A 280 11.28 14.28 4.76
N MET A 281 11.32 13.13 4.06
CA MET A 281 10.11 12.52 3.48
C MET A 281 8.98 12.37 4.52
N GLY A 282 9.33 12.02 5.76
CA GLY A 282 8.36 11.93 6.86
C GLY A 282 7.81 13.26 7.37
N ASP A 283 8.18 14.41 6.79
CA ASP A 283 7.62 15.73 7.09
C ASP A 283 6.62 16.20 6.01
N LEU A 284 6.61 15.57 4.83
CA LEU A 284 5.65 15.85 3.73
C LEU A 284 4.21 15.46 4.05
N PHE A 285 4.01 14.64 5.09
CA PHE A 285 2.71 14.11 5.50
C PHE A 285 2.17 14.78 6.78
N LYS A 286 2.66 15.99 7.10
CA LYS A 286 2.15 16.86 8.17
C LYS A 286 1.14 17.84 7.61
#